data_AF-A0A371CP83-F1
#
_entry.id   AF-A0A371CP83-F1
#
_cell.length_a   1.000
_cell.length_b   1.000
_cell.length_c   1.000
_cell.angle_alpha   90.00
_cell.angle_beta   90.00
_cell.angle_gamma   90.00
#
_symmetry.space_group_name_H-M   'P 1'
#
loop_
_entity.id
_entity.type
_entity.pdbx_description
1 polymer ?
#
loop_
_entity_poly.entity_id
_entity_poly.type
_entity_poly.pdbx_seq_one_letter_code
_entity_poly.pdbx_strand_id
1 'polypeptide(L)'
;MPSHVVLSSTSRSYGMGSEWKDFQDNSSHVHSSRGGTASLPSDLRMDVGPTFLHPASTLALMARFITLISVLGAAVHVSAWGNLGHETVGFVAEQFLAPKAATFVHSTLNATWNFSLGPAAIWADQVKGEAAFKWSANLHFVDAEDSPLTGSCSVQEQRDCSNGQCILTAIANFTTRVVETC
;
A
#
# COMPACT_ATOMS: atom_id res chain seq x y z
N MET A 1 58.42 15.29 9.01
CA MET A 1 58.09 13.86 8.92
C MET A 1 56.58 13.74 9.04
N PRO A 2 55.83 13.39 7.99
CA PRO A 2 54.40 13.12 8.15
C PRO A 2 54.19 11.63 8.42
N SER A 3 53.52 11.34 9.54
CA SER A 3 53.07 10.00 9.91
C SER A 3 51.87 9.62 9.04
N HIS A 4 51.99 8.53 8.29
CA HIS A 4 50.89 7.93 7.54
C HIS A 4 49.91 7.25 8.51
N VAL A 5 48.64 7.64 8.46
CA VAL A 5 47.54 6.90 9.12
C VAL A 5 47.02 5.88 8.12
N VAL A 6 47.26 4.59 8.39
CA VAL A 6 46.69 3.47 7.63
C VAL A 6 45.29 3.20 8.17
N LEU A 7 44.26 3.52 7.39
CA LEU A 7 42.89 3.09 7.67
C LEU A 7 42.70 1.66 7.15
N SER A 8 42.67 0.70 8.07
CA SER A 8 42.26 -0.68 7.77
C SER A 8 40.74 -0.71 7.62
N SER A 9 40.24 -0.85 6.38
CA SER A 9 38.81 -1.10 6.13
C SER A 9 38.53 -2.58 6.41
N THR A 10 37.94 -2.87 7.57
CA THR A 10 37.33 -4.18 7.79
C THR A 10 35.90 -4.10 7.25
N SER A 11 35.72 -4.49 6.00
CA SER A 11 34.39 -4.65 5.38
C SER A 11 33.67 -5.81 6.08
N ARG A 12 32.83 -5.52 7.07
CA ARG A 12 31.97 -6.54 7.68
C ARG A 12 30.75 -6.71 6.78
N SER A 13 30.81 -7.72 5.92
CA SER A 13 29.69 -8.15 5.08
C SER A 13 28.59 -8.72 5.98
N TYR A 14 27.53 -7.95 6.24
CA TYR A 14 26.31 -8.49 6.83
C TYR A 14 25.49 -9.12 5.71
N GLY A 15 25.51 -10.46 5.64
CA GLY A 15 24.73 -11.23 4.69
C GLY A 15 23.24 -11.20 5.04
N MET A 16 22.51 -10.24 4.45
CA MET A 16 21.04 -10.22 4.41
C MET A 16 20.54 -11.15 3.29
N GLY A 17 20.81 -12.46 3.39
CA GLY A 17 20.43 -13.43 2.35
C GLY A 17 19.10 -14.14 2.61
N SER A 18 18.72 -14.31 3.87
CA SER A 18 17.56 -15.14 4.25
C SER A 18 16.25 -14.36 4.35
N GLU A 19 16.28 -13.08 4.72
CA GLU A 19 15.05 -12.25 4.87
C GLU A 19 14.34 -11.97 3.54
N TRP A 20 15.08 -11.92 2.43
CA TRP A 20 14.49 -11.65 1.11
C TRP A 20 13.78 -12.85 0.49
N LYS A 21 14.04 -14.06 0.98
CA LYS A 21 13.40 -15.27 0.44
C LYS A 21 11.98 -15.43 0.96
N ASP A 22 11.75 -15.05 2.22
CA ASP A 22 10.42 -15.03 2.85
C ASP A 22 9.51 -13.93 2.25
N PHE A 23 10.09 -12.88 1.67
CA PHE A 23 9.38 -11.78 1.01
C PHE A 23 8.60 -12.22 -0.24
N GLN A 24 9.12 -13.18 -1.00
CA GLN A 24 8.51 -13.63 -2.26
C GLN A 24 7.40 -14.67 -2.04
N ASP A 25 7.49 -15.48 -0.99
CA ASP A 25 6.61 -16.64 -0.81
C ASP A 25 5.21 -16.28 -0.29
N ASN A 26 5.01 -15.10 0.34
CA ASN A 26 3.73 -14.71 0.95
C ASN A 26 2.68 -14.08 0.00
N SER A 27 3.00 -13.89 -1.29
CA SER A 27 2.09 -13.22 -2.24
C SER A 27 1.14 -14.16 -2.99
N SER A 28 1.05 -15.45 -2.61
CA SER A 28 0.40 -16.49 -3.44
C SER A 28 -0.84 -17.18 -2.85
N HIS A 29 -1.38 -16.73 -1.71
CA HIS A 29 -2.54 -17.37 -1.08
C HIS A 29 -3.86 -16.58 -1.21
N VAL A 30 -4.60 -16.84 -2.28
CA VAL A 30 -6.06 -16.60 -2.36
C VAL A 30 -6.76 -17.94 -2.55
N HIS A 31 -7.50 -18.39 -1.55
CA HIS A 31 -8.21 -19.67 -1.53
C HIS A 31 -9.58 -19.51 -2.21
N SER A 32 -9.80 -20.23 -3.31
CA SER A 32 -11.09 -20.32 -4.02
C SER A 32 -11.86 -21.53 -3.51
N SER A 33 -12.96 -21.29 -2.78
CA SER A 33 -13.84 -22.36 -2.28
C SER A 33 -14.88 -22.75 -3.34
N ARG A 34 -14.82 -24.00 -3.84
CA ARG A 34 -15.89 -24.66 -4.60
C ARG A 34 -16.78 -25.49 -3.67
N GLY A 35 -18.08 -25.54 -3.98
CA GLY A 35 -18.88 -26.76 -3.83
C GLY A 35 -20.15 -26.62 -2.99
N GLY A 36 -21.31 -26.61 -3.66
CA GLY A 36 -22.62 -26.84 -3.04
C GLY A 36 -23.59 -27.41 -4.08
N THR A 37 -23.84 -28.72 -4.01
CA THR A 37 -24.83 -29.46 -4.81
C THR A 37 -26.17 -29.51 -4.08
N ALA A 38 -27.28 -29.18 -4.74
CA ALA A 38 -28.61 -29.65 -4.32
C ALA A 38 -29.65 -29.60 -5.46
N SER A 39 -30.07 -30.80 -5.87
CA SER A 39 -31.39 -31.28 -6.33
C SER A 39 -32.39 -30.37 -7.06
N LEU A 40 -32.75 -30.81 -8.27
CA LEU A 40 -33.87 -30.37 -9.11
C LEU A 40 -35.23 -30.91 -8.61
N PRO A 41 -36.32 -30.14 -8.68
CA PRO A 41 -37.68 -30.69 -8.72
C PRO A 41 -38.08 -31.03 -10.17
N SER A 42 -38.59 -32.25 -10.32
CA SER A 42 -39.32 -32.73 -11.48
C SER A 42 -40.68 -32.04 -11.52
N ASP A 43 -40.91 -31.14 -12.47
CA ASP A 43 -42.20 -30.91 -13.14
C ASP A 43 -42.22 -29.54 -13.85
N LEU A 44 -41.85 -29.54 -15.13
CA LEU A 44 -42.48 -28.64 -16.08
C LEU A 44 -42.52 -29.34 -17.45
N ARG A 45 -43.73 -29.70 -17.85
CA ARG A 45 -44.06 -30.29 -19.14
C ARG A 45 -43.59 -29.33 -20.24
N MET A 46 -42.72 -29.80 -21.12
CA MET A 46 -42.17 -29.02 -22.23
C MET A 46 -43.23 -28.83 -23.31
N ASP A 47 -43.73 -27.60 -23.46
CA ASP A 47 -44.23 -27.12 -24.74
C ASP A 47 -43.02 -26.66 -25.57
N VAL A 48 -42.45 -27.59 -26.35
CA VAL A 48 -41.49 -27.26 -27.41
C VAL A 48 -42.25 -26.73 -28.64
N GLY A 49 -42.80 -25.53 -28.51
CA GLY A 49 -43.01 -24.68 -29.67
C GLY A 49 -41.64 -24.31 -30.26
N PRO A 50 -41.48 -24.16 -31.59
CA PRO A 50 -40.23 -23.71 -32.17
C PRO A 50 -39.95 -22.28 -31.68
N THR A 51 -39.18 -22.15 -30.60
CA THR A 51 -38.60 -20.88 -30.20
C THR A 51 -37.57 -20.51 -31.24
N PHE A 52 -38.03 -19.80 -32.27
CA PHE A 52 -37.17 -18.94 -33.07
C PHE A 52 -36.63 -17.86 -32.13
N LEU A 53 -35.56 -18.17 -31.41
CA LEU A 53 -34.73 -17.16 -30.78
C LEU A 53 -34.19 -16.31 -31.92
N HIS A 54 -34.79 -15.14 -32.12
CA HIS A 54 -34.30 -14.18 -33.10
C HIS A 54 -32.82 -13.90 -32.79
N PRO A 55 -31.93 -13.95 -33.80
CA PRO A 55 -30.49 -13.74 -33.61
C PRO A 55 -30.16 -12.40 -32.95
N ALA A 56 -31.06 -11.41 -33.03
CA ALA A 56 -30.95 -10.13 -32.36
C ALA A 56 -30.97 -10.23 -30.83
N SER A 57 -31.72 -11.18 -30.25
CA SER A 57 -31.89 -11.32 -28.79
C SER A 57 -30.64 -11.89 -28.13
N THR A 58 -29.98 -12.85 -28.78
CA THR A 58 -28.74 -13.48 -28.31
C THR A 58 -27.55 -12.52 -28.47
N LEU A 59 -27.48 -11.78 -29.57
CA LEU A 59 -26.50 -10.72 -29.78
C LEU A 59 -26.60 -9.60 -28.74
N ALA A 60 -27.82 -9.17 -28.40
CA ALA A 60 -28.05 -8.15 -27.37
C ALA A 60 -27.65 -8.63 -25.96
N LEU A 61 -27.89 -9.90 -25.64
CA LEU A 61 -27.48 -10.49 -24.37
C LEU A 61 -25.94 -10.61 -24.29
N MET A 62 -25.30 -11.09 -25.36
CA MET A 62 -23.84 -11.18 -25.44
C MET A 62 -23.18 -9.80 -25.34
N ALA A 63 -23.73 -8.79 -26.01
CA ALA A 63 -23.23 -7.42 -25.93
C ALA A 63 -23.27 -6.87 -24.49
N ARG A 64 -24.36 -7.10 -23.74
CA ARG A 64 -24.46 -6.69 -22.33
C ARG A 64 -23.45 -7.39 -21.42
N PHE A 65 -23.19 -8.69 -21.64
CA PHE A 65 -22.15 -9.41 -20.93
C PHE A 65 -20.76 -8.87 -21.25
N ILE A 66 -20.47 -8.57 -22.52
CA ILE A 66 -19.18 -7.98 -22.96
C ILE A 66 -18.98 -6.59 -22.36
N THR A 67 -20.02 -5.76 -22.29
CA THR A 67 -19.95 -4.43 -21.65
C THR A 67 -19.68 -4.54 -20.15
N LEU A 68 -20.37 -5.44 -19.43
CA LEU A 68 -20.14 -5.67 -18.01
C LEU A 68 -18.72 -6.18 -17.71
N ILE A 69 -18.20 -7.10 -18.53
CA ILE A 69 -16.83 -7.62 -18.39
C ILE A 69 -15.80 -6.54 -18.70
N SER A 70 -16.04 -5.70 -19.72
CA SER A 70 -15.12 -4.59 -20.06
C SER A 70 -15.08 -3.50 -18.97
N VAL A 71 -16.22 -3.19 -18.35
CA VAL A 71 -16.30 -2.25 -17.22
C VAL A 71 -15.57 -2.81 -15.98
N LEU A 72 -15.68 -4.11 -15.73
CA LEU A 72 -15.00 -4.75 -14.59
C LEU A 72 -13.48 -4.90 -14.81
N GLY A 73 -13.03 -5.09 -16.07
CA GLY A 73 -11.61 -5.19 -16.43
C GLY A 73 -10.86 -3.86 -16.42
N ALA A 74 -11.56 -2.72 -16.35
CA ALA A 74 -10.95 -1.39 -16.25
C ALA A 74 -10.62 -0.97 -14.80
N ALA A 75 -10.76 -1.87 -13.82
CA ALA A 75 -10.30 -1.62 -12.47
C ALA A 75 -8.79 -1.37 -12.48
N VAL A 76 -8.39 -0.12 -12.32
CA VAL A 76 -6.99 0.27 -12.18
C VAL A 76 -6.41 -0.44 -10.96
N HIS A 77 -5.47 -1.37 -11.19
CA HIS A 77 -4.69 -1.95 -10.12
C HIS A 77 -3.74 -0.87 -9.59
N VAL A 78 -4.10 -0.26 -8.46
CA VAL A 78 -3.22 0.68 -7.76
C VAL A 78 -2.40 -0.10 -6.75
N SER A 79 -1.08 -0.15 -6.97
CA SER A 79 -0.15 -0.69 -5.98
C SER A 79 0.11 0.38 -4.92
N ALA A 80 -0.46 0.20 -3.73
CA ALA A 80 -0.12 0.99 -2.56
C ALA A 80 0.94 0.26 -1.72
N TRP A 81 1.69 1.00 -0.92
CA TRP A 81 2.58 0.42 0.06
C TRP A 81 1.76 -0.25 1.18
N GLY A 82 2.10 -1.49 1.51
CA GLY A 82 1.72 -2.13 2.77
C GLY A 82 2.90 -2.15 3.75
N ASN A 83 2.82 -2.96 4.81
CA ASN A 83 3.89 -3.08 5.82
C ASN A 83 5.29 -3.18 5.19
N LEU A 84 5.39 -4.07 4.21
CA LEU A 84 6.61 -4.38 3.48
C LEU A 84 7.24 -3.17 2.79
N GLY A 85 6.41 -2.32 2.21
CA GLY A 85 6.82 -1.08 1.56
C GLY A 85 7.38 -0.09 2.57
N HIS A 86 6.64 0.11 3.65
CA HIS A 86 7.02 1.01 4.73
C HIS A 86 8.34 0.58 5.39
N GLU A 87 8.48 -0.70 5.72
CA GLU A 87 9.72 -1.26 6.29
C GLU A 87 10.90 -1.08 5.34
N THR A 88 10.71 -1.39 4.05
CA THR A 88 11.75 -1.22 3.03
C THR A 88 12.21 0.23 2.94
N VAL A 89 11.30 1.20 2.89
CA VAL A 89 11.64 2.62 2.87
C VAL A 89 12.37 3.03 4.15
N GLY A 90 11.92 2.55 5.32
CA GLY A 90 12.58 2.79 6.60
C GLY A 90 14.03 2.30 6.62
N PHE A 91 14.28 1.06 6.18
CA PHE A 91 15.63 0.51 6.08
C PHE A 91 16.51 1.26 5.10
N VAL A 92 15.99 1.59 3.91
CA VAL A 92 16.74 2.35 2.90
C VAL A 92 17.11 3.72 3.45
N ALA A 93 16.16 4.46 4.03
CA ALA A 93 16.40 5.79 4.60
C ALA A 93 17.48 5.76 5.69
N GLU A 94 17.45 4.76 6.56
CA GLU A 94 18.40 4.60 7.66
C GLU A 94 19.86 4.49 7.18
N GLN A 95 20.10 3.84 6.04
CA GLN A 95 21.45 3.71 5.45
C GLN A 95 22.03 5.05 4.96
N PHE A 96 21.18 6.04 4.69
CA PHE A 96 21.60 7.35 4.16
C PHE A 96 21.57 8.47 5.21
N LEU A 97 21.30 8.15 6.48
CA LEU A 97 21.35 9.13 7.55
C LEU A 97 22.78 9.61 7.81
N ALA A 98 22.94 10.92 8.00
CA ALA A 98 24.19 11.46 8.54
C ALA A 98 24.45 10.89 9.95
N PRO A 99 25.72 10.73 10.40
CA PRO A 99 26.03 10.07 11.67
C PRO A 99 25.27 10.62 12.87
N LYS A 100 25.12 11.95 12.97
CA LYS A 100 24.35 12.59 14.05
C LYS A 100 22.86 12.24 14.02
N ALA A 101 22.26 12.19 12.83
CA ALA A 101 20.85 11.82 12.67
C ALA A 101 20.62 10.33 12.97
N ALA A 102 21.53 9.45 12.54
CA ALA A 102 21.47 8.03 12.87
C ALA A 102 21.52 7.79 14.39
N THR A 103 22.47 8.44 15.09
CA THR A 103 22.55 8.36 16.56
C THR A 103 21.26 8.85 17.23
N PHE A 104 20.71 9.98 16.77
CA PHE A 104 19.45 10.50 17.30
C PHE A 104 18.30 9.49 17.14
N VAL A 105 18.11 8.95 15.93
CA VAL A 105 17.09 7.94 15.63
C VAL A 105 17.26 6.70 16.51
N HIS A 106 18.46 6.13 16.56
CA HIS A 106 18.76 4.93 17.36
C HIS A 106 18.56 5.16 18.86
N SER A 107 18.79 6.38 19.36
CA SER A 107 18.53 6.71 20.76
C SER A 107 17.06 6.97 21.08
N THR A 108 16.27 7.36 20.09
CA THR A 108 14.85 7.71 20.25
C THR A 108 13.96 6.48 20.18
N LEU A 109 14.27 5.55 19.27
CA LEU A 109 13.53 4.30 19.12
C LEU A 109 13.95 3.30 20.20
N ASN A 110 12.99 2.54 20.73
CA ASN A 110 13.26 1.54 21.78
C ASN A 110 13.44 0.13 21.18
N ALA A 111 13.67 -0.85 22.06
CA ALA A 111 13.88 -2.24 21.67
C ALA A 111 12.69 -2.89 20.94
N THR A 112 11.47 -2.37 21.09
CA THR A 112 10.29 -2.85 20.33
C THR A 112 10.48 -2.67 18.82
N TRP A 113 11.26 -1.66 18.41
CA TRP A 113 11.54 -1.35 17.01
C TRP A 113 12.94 -1.75 16.57
N ASN A 114 13.64 -2.56 17.38
CA ASN A 114 15.06 -2.90 17.16
C ASN A 114 15.95 -1.66 16.96
N PHE A 115 15.60 -0.53 17.61
CA PHE A 115 16.29 0.75 17.44
C PHE A 115 16.41 1.23 15.97
N SER A 116 15.53 0.77 15.06
CA SER A 116 15.65 0.96 13.60
C SER A 116 14.38 1.57 12.99
N LEU A 117 14.55 2.37 11.93
CA LEU A 117 13.42 2.96 11.21
C LEU A 117 12.60 1.92 10.45
N GLY A 118 13.21 0.82 9.99
CA GLY A 118 12.52 -0.22 9.23
C GLY A 118 11.29 -0.75 9.98
N PRO A 119 11.47 -1.44 11.13
CA PRO A 119 10.35 -1.95 11.91
C PRO A 119 9.41 -0.85 12.43
N ALA A 120 9.93 0.35 12.74
CA ALA A 120 9.12 1.48 13.21
C ALA A 120 8.18 2.06 12.14
N ALA A 121 8.49 1.89 10.85
CA ALA A 121 7.79 2.56 9.76
C ALA A 121 6.31 2.16 9.60
N ILE A 122 5.90 1.02 10.16
CA ILE A 122 4.52 0.52 10.08
C ILE A 122 3.63 0.97 11.23
N TRP A 123 4.21 1.57 12.29
CA TRP A 123 3.49 1.90 13.52
C TRP A 123 2.25 2.75 13.27
N ALA A 124 2.36 3.78 12.44
CA ALA A 124 1.25 4.69 12.15
C ALA A 124 0.05 3.96 11.51
N ASP A 125 0.32 2.99 10.63
CA ASP A 125 -0.71 2.18 10.00
C ASP A 125 -1.37 1.19 10.96
N GLN A 126 -0.62 0.68 11.94
CA GLN A 126 -1.16 -0.20 12.98
C GLN A 126 -2.14 0.55 13.89
N VAL A 127 -1.80 1.77 14.30
CA VAL A 127 -2.58 2.49 15.31
C VAL A 127 -3.73 3.31 14.74
N LYS A 128 -3.70 3.74 13.47
CA LYS A 128 -4.75 4.65 12.90
C LYS A 128 -6.19 4.13 12.98
N GLY A 129 -6.37 2.83 13.21
CA GLY A 129 -7.68 2.19 13.45
C GLY A 129 -8.15 2.25 14.90
N GLU A 130 -7.24 2.45 15.85
CA GLU A 130 -7.52 2.49 17.28
C GLU A 130 -8.24 3.79 17.68
N ALA A 131 -9.12 3.72 18.68
CA ALA A 131 -9.90 4.87 19.12
C ALA A 131 -9.02 6.07 19.54
N ALA A 132 -7.88 5.81 20.18
CA ALA A 132 -6.94 6.84 20.63
C ALA A 132 -6.20 7.56 19.47
N PHE A 133 -6.09 6.91 18.31
CA PHE A 133 -5.31 7.39 17.16
C PHE A 133 -6.17 7.61 15.92
N LYS A 134 -7.50 7.44 16.02
CA LYS A 134 -8.41 7.58 14.87
C LYS A 134 -8.29 8.93 14.15
N TRP A 135 -7.92 9.97 14.88
CA TRP A 135 -7.65 11.31 14.38
C TRP A 135 -6.50 11.35 13.36
N SER A 136 -5.57 10.39 13.38
CA SER A 136 -4.40 10.37 12.48
C SER A 136 -4.71 9.73 11.13
N ALA A 137 -5.87 9.11 10.94
CA ALA A 137 -6.16 8.33 9.73
C ALA A 137 -6.01 9.16 8.43
N ASN A 138 -6.49 10.40 8.42
CA ASN A 138 -6.39 11.29 7.25
C ASN A 138 -4.97 11.84 7.01
N LEU A 139 -4.05 11.65 7.94
CA LEU A 139 -2.67 12.11 7.79
C LEU A 139 -1.85 11.22 6.84
N HIS A 140 -2.41 10.10 6.36
CA HIS A 140 -1.70 9.14 5.51
C HIS A 140 -1.80 9.46 4.01
N PHE A 141 -2.62 10.44 3.61
CA PHE A 141 -2.88 10.74 2.21
C PHE A 141 -3.23 12.22 2.00
N VAL A 142 -3.30 12.61 0.74
CA VAL A 142 -3.89 13.87 0.27
C VAL A 142 -4.85 13.49 -0.86
N ASP A 143 -6.11 13.85 -0.72
CA ASP A 143 -7.14 13.53 -1.71
C ASP A 143 -7.14 14.63 -2.77
N ALA A 144 -6.37 14.41 -3.84
CA ALA A 144 -6.23 15.37 -4.92
C ALA A 144 -7.56 15.58 -5.67
N GLU A 145 -8.09 16.80 -5.65
CA GLU A 145 -9.28 17.18 -6.41
C GLU A 145 -8.91 17.59 -7.85
N ASP A 146 -8.44 16.60 -8.64
CA ASP A 146 -8.00 16.77 -10.02
C ASP A 146 -8.83 15.92 -11.02
N SER A 147 -8.32 15.72 -12.25
CA SER A 147 -9.06 15.03 -13.32
C SER A 147 -8.12 14.11 -14.11
N PRO A 148 -7.63 13.02 -13.49
CA PRO A 148 -6.59 12.18 -14.07
C PRO A 148 -7.07 11.48 -15.35
N LEU A 149 -8.36 11.15 -15.44
CA LEU A 149 -8.95 10.51 -16.62
C LEU A 149 -9.03 11.44 -17.84
N THR A 150 -9.01 12.75 -17.64
CA THR A 150 -8.99 13.74 -18.72
C THR A 150 -7.60 14.37 -18.91
N GLY A 151 -6.57 13.79 -18.28
CA GLY A 151 -5.17 14.18 -18.45
C GLY A 151 -4.68 15.33 -17.58
N SER A 152 -5.42 15.71 -16.53
CA SER A 152 -5.01 16.75 -15.59
C SER A 152 -4.75 16.17 -14.21
N CYS A 153 -3.48 16.14 -13.81
CA CYS A 153 -3.07 15.74 -12.46
C CYS A 153 -2.46 16.94 -11.72
N SER A 154 -2.93 17.23 -10.51
CA SER A 154 -2.43 18.35 -9.71
C SER A 154 -2.69 18.12 -8.23
N VAL A 155 -1.72 18.48 -7.39
CA VAL A 155 -1.89 18.57 -5.94
C VAL A 155 -1.73 20.03 -5.52
N GLN A 156 -2.70 20.54 -4.77
CA GLN A 156 -2.72 21.89 -4.22
C GLN A 156 -3.15 21.81 -2.75
N GLU A 157 -2.24 22.10 -1.83
CA GLU A 157 -2.46 21.92 -0.39
C GLU A 157 -3.74 22.60 0.11
N GLN A 158 -4.00 23.85 -0.28
CA GLN A 158 -5.18 24.59 0.16
C GLN A 158 -6.50 24.01 -0.35
N ARG A 159 -6.49 23.31 -1.50
CA ARG A 159 -7.68 22.68 -2.09
C ARG A 159 -7.85 21.26 -1.54
N ASP A 160 -6.78 20.49 -1.50
CA ASP A 160 -6.81 19.03 -1.28
C ASP A 160 -6.66 18.63 0.19
N CYS A 161 -6.18 19.53 1.05
CA CYS A 161 -5.96 19.25 2.47
C CYS A 161 -7.18 19.70 3.29
N SER A 162 -8.22 18.86 3.35
CA SER A 162 -9.43 19.15 4.11
C SER A 162 -9.14 19.49 5.57
N ASN A 163 -9.51 20.70 6.00
CA ASN A 163 -9.26 21.25 7.35
C ASN A 163 -7.78 21.18 7.81
N GLY A 164 -6.83 21.18 6.86
CA GLY A 164 -5.41 21.03 7.18
C GLY A 164 -5.02 19.64 7.71
N GLN A 165 -5.85 18.61 7.48
CA GLN A 165 -5.60 17.23 7.90
C GLN A 165 -5.27 16.35 6.69
N CYS A 166 -4.00 16.35 6.30
CA CYS A 166 -3.47 15.51 5.23
C CYS A 166 -1.99 15.19 5.47
N ILE A 167 -1.40 14.38 4.59
CA ILE A 167 0.03 14.01 4.68
C ILE A 167 0.98 15.22 4.61
N LEU A 168 0.65 16.26 3.83
CA LEU A 168 1.51 17.43 3.67
C LEU A 168 1.67 18.19 4.98
N THR A 169 0.56 18.45 5.67
CA THR A 169 0.56 19.13 6.96
C THR A 169 1.09 18.25 8.08
N ALA A 170 0.91 16.92 7.99
CA ALA A 170 1.50 15.97 8.92
C ALA A 170 3.03 15.99 8.86
N ILE A 171 3.61 15.95 7.65
CA ILE A 171 5.07 16.06 7.46
C ILE A 171 5.57 17.37 8.08
N ALA A 172 4.92 18.50 7.79
CA ALA A 172 5.31 19.78 8.38
C ALA A 172 5.24 19.77 9.92
N ASN A 173 4.13 19.29 10.50
CA ASN A 173 3.92 19.24 11.94
C ASN A 173 4.96 18.38 12.66
N PHE A 174 5.16 17.14 12.22
CA PHE A 174 6.08 16.22 12.88
C PHE A 174 7.55 16.59 12.63
N THR A 175 7.87 17.25 11.51
CA THR A 175 9.20 17.85 11.31
C THR A 175 9.46 18.93 12.36
N THR A 176 8.53 19.87 12.56
CA THR A 176 8.66 20.91 13.59
C THR A 176 8.85 20.30 14.98
N ARG A 177 8.05 19.30 15.36
CA ARG A 177 8.15 18.66 16.68
C ARG A 177 9.49 17.98 16.93
N VAL A 178 10.04 17.30 15.92
CA VAL A 178 11.38 16.67 16.04
C VAL A 178 12.47 17.71 16.16
N VAL A 179 12.37 18.83 15.41
CA VAL A 179 13.32 19.94 15.50
C VAL A 179 13.26 20.60 16.88
N GLU A 180 12.08 20.79 17.46
CA GLU A 180 11.90 21.37 18.80
C GLU A 180 12.34 20.45 19.95
N THR A 181 12.50 19.16 19.69
CA THR A 181 12.98 18.17 20.67
C THR A 181 14.51 18.08 20.70
N CYS A 182 15.19 18.62 19.69
CA CYS A 182 16.65 18.64 19.55
C CYS A 182 17.29 19.90 20.15
#